data_AF-A0A7V7MNT3-F1
#
_entry.id   AF-A0A7V7MNT3-F1
#
_cell.length_a   1.000
_cell.length_b   1.000
_cell.length_c   1.000
_cell.angle_alpha   90.00
_cell.angle_beta   90.00
_cell.angle_gamma   90.00
#
_symmetry.space_group_name_H-M   'P 1'
#
loop_
_entity.id
_entity.type
_entity.pdbx_description
1 polymer ?
#
loop_
_entity_poly.entity_id
_entity_poly.type
_entity_poly.pdbx_seq_one_letter_code
_entity_poly.pdbx_strand_id
1 'polypeptide(L)'
;MTSKEFVVVIPAAFGGGLLRDFNRLLRAQAALLEAAEEGQAQPPAVLWIDDRLSQAADRDLYLLNARGDAVRHPGPAQGRFREGERKAFLEAVIDTLPPTRHGRNWAERLFPRSEESPEEAAQRLWKSVVEPAGWQVRTGPAPSPETETEDRPDILWLGPRHLQAMQEMNLPLKQVLAGEKVLKSFLRKRQSQSSRIATLGQALQQQWETGLTQLEAAIRQDDPAFMGAWMRLRRDGRKAHKEFMRRVDRNLRNRSGIQGARSHALCQAVLPQGHRQQDFLSLFTAATLFGLDLDRFVAYAETLKNLPSGDPQVLCTNLSSEQYKLEDS
;
A
#
# COMPACT_ATOMS: atom_id res chain seq x y z
N MET A 1 -19.46 31.19 30.57
CA MET A 1 -18.65 29.97 30.45
C MET A 1 -18.31 29.80 28.98
N THR A 2 -17.07 30.08 28.57
CA THR A 2 -16.61 29.81 27.20
C THR A 2 -16.55 28.30 27.02
N SER A 3 -17.33 27.76 26.09
CA SER A 3 -17.24 26.34 25.71
C SER A 3 -15.80 26.03 25.33
N LYS A 4 -15.20 24.99 25.92
CA LYS A 4 -13.83 24.58 25.61
C LYS A 4 -13.83 24.08 24.15
N GLU A 5 -13.11 24.74 23.25
CA GLU A 5 -12.98 24.30 21.86
C GLU A 5 -12.22 22.96 21.81
N PHE A 6 -12.59 22.09 20.87
CA PHE A 6 -11.81 20.88 20.57
C PHE A 6 -10.82 21.22 19.44
N VAL A 7 -9.53 21.28 19.75
CA VAL A 7 -8.52 21.82 18.83
C VAL A 7 -7.59 20.72 18.34
N VAL A 8 -7.40 20.61 17.03
CA VAL A 8 -6.34 19.81 16.39
C VAL A 8 -5.38 20.74 15.69
N VAL A 9 -4.08 20.61 15.95
CA VAL A 9 -3.04 21.46 15.35
C VAL A 9 -2.20 20.66 14.36
N ILE A 10 -2.00 21.19 13.15
CA ILE A 10 -1.19 20.57 12.09
C ILE A 10 -0.24 21.60 11.44
N PRO A 11 0.89 21.16 10.84
CA PRO A 11 1.77 22.03 10.08
C PRO A 11 1.18 22.44 8.72
N ALA A 12 1.70 23.51 8.12
CA ALA A 12 1.36 23.93 6.76
C ALA A 12 2.19 23.16 5.71
N ALA A 13 1.91 21.87 5.57
CA ALA A 13 2.68 20.96 4.71
C ALA A 13 2.11 20.80 3.29
N PHE A 14 2.96 20.50 2.31
CA PHE A 14 2.52 20.23 0.93
C PHE A 14 1.88 18.86 0.78
N GLY A 15 1.00 18.71 -0.22
CA GLY A 15 0.37 17.43 -0.51
C GLY A 15 -0.54 16.91 0.60
N GLY A 16 -0.98 17.80 1.50
CA GLY A 16 -1.74 17.46 2.71
C GLY A 16 -0.91 16.95 3.88
N GLY A 17 0.42 17.01 3.81
CA GLY A 17 1.32 16.61 4.88
C GLY A 17 1.42 15.09 5.07
N LEU A 18 1.83 14.69 6.27
CA LEU A 18 1.93 13.29 6.64
C LEU A 18 0.54 12.71 6.89
N LEU A 19 0.38 11.42 6.59
CA LEU A 19 -0.88 10.71 6.80
C LEU A 19 -1.31 10.72 8.28
N ARG A 20 -0.36 10.86 9.22
CA ARG A 20 -0.62 11.06 10.65
C ARG A 20 -1.55 12.25 10.93
N ASP A 21 -1.41 13.36 10.22
CA ASP A 21 -2.21 14.56 10.47
C ASP A 21 -3.68 14.33 10.08
N PHE A 22 -3.91 13.63 8.97
CA PHE A 22 -5.24 13.16 8.60
C PHE A 22 -5.81 12.15 9.61
N ASN A 23 -4.99 11.20 10.07
CA ASN A 23 -5.40 10.21 11.07
C ASN A 23 -5.80 10.87 12.40
N ARG A 24 -5.10 11.93 12.82
CA ARG A 24 -5.46 12.72 14.01
C ARG A 24 -6.83 13.36 13.87
N LEU A 25 -7.11 13.99 12.72
CA LEU A 25 -8.41 14.56 12.41
C LEU A 25 -9.52 13.51 12.40
N LEU A 26 -9.27 12.33 11.85
CA LEU A 26 -10.24 11.23 11.88
C LEU A 26 -10.54 10.76 13.30
N ARG A 27 -9.53 10.62 14.15
CA ARG A 27 -9.71 10.23 15.55
C ARG A 27 -10.53 11.27 16.31
N ALA A 28 -10.23 12.54 16.08
CA ALA A 28 -11.00 13.63 16.66
C ALA A 28 -12.46 13.61 16.20
N GLN A 29 -12.71 13.43 14.90
CA GLN A 29 -14.07 13.30 14.38
C GLN A 29 -14.80 12.08 14.97
N ALA A 30 -14.12 10.93 15.09
CA ALA A 30 -14.70 9.73 15.69
C ALA A 30 -15.12 9.98 17.15
N ALA A 31 -14.27 10.65 17.94
CA ALA A 31 -14.57 11.00 19.32
C ALA A 31 -15.75 11.99 19.44
N LEU A 32 -15.85 12.98 18.53
CA LEU A 32 -16.98 13.90 18.48
C LEU A 32 -18.29 13.17 18.14
N LEU A 33 -18.25 12.22 17.20
CA LEU A 33 -19.41 11.40 16.84
C LEU A 33 -19.86 10.52 18.00
N GLU A 34 -18.92 9.91 18.73
CA GLU A 34 -19.20 9.11 19.94
C GLU A 34 -19.84 9.97 21.04
N ALA A 35 -19.28 11.14 21.34
CA ALA A 35 -19.81 12.06 22.34
C ALA A 35 -21.25 12.53 21.99
N ALA A 36 -21.56 12.75 20.71
CA ALA A 36 -22.93 13.09 20.29
C ALA A 36 -23.92 11.94 20.49
N GLU A 37 -23.52 10.70 20.22
CA GLU A 37 -24.38 9.53 20.44
C GLU A 37 -24.68 9.31 21.92
N GLU A 38 -23.75 9.67 22.80
CA GLU A 38 -23.94 9.69 24.26
C GLU A 38 -24.78 10.88 24.75
N GLY A 39 -25.22 11.77 23.85
CA GLY A 39 -26.00 12.96 24.18
C GLY A 39 -25.18 14.08 24.84
N GLN A 40 -23.85 14.04 24.74
CA GLN A 40 -22.99 15.09 25.26
C GLN A 40 -23.03 16.32 24.33
N ALA A 41 -22.92 17.52 24.92
CA ALA A 41 -22.81 18.74 24.14
C ALA A 41 -21.49 18.73 23.36
N GLN A 42 -21.57 18.75 22.02
CA GLN A 42 -20.38 18.78 21.18
C GLN A 42 -19.69 20.14 21.30
N PRO A 43 -18.42 20.19 21.74
CA PRO A 43 -17.64 21.41 21.67
C PRO A 43 -17.41 21.81 20.21
N PRO A 44 -17.22 23.11 19.91
CA PRO A 44 -16.80 23.54 18.59
C PRO A 44 -15.47 22.88 18.21
N ALA A 45 -15.45 22.17 17.08
CA ALA A 45 -14.25 21.53 16.55
C ALA A 45 -13.46 22.50 15.68
N VAL A 46 -12.17 22.68 15.98
CA VAL A 46 -11.29 23.63 15.31
C VAL A 46 -10.04 22.90 14.84
N LEU A 47 -9.74 23.00 13.54
CA LEU A 47 -8.46 22.67 12.98
C LEU A 47 -7.61 23.93 12.88
N TRP A 48 -6.44 23.91 13.51
CA TRP A 48 -5.47 24.99 13.47
C TRP A 48 -4.27 24.61 12.60
N ILE A 49 -3.97 25.44 11.60
CA ILE A 49 -2.81 25.28 10.72
C ILE A 49 -1.74 26.27 11.19
N ASP A 50 -0.62 25.77 11.70
CA ASP A 50 0.48 26.59 12.23
C ASP A 50 1.76 26.38 11.41
N ASP A 51 2.13 27.36 10.58
CA ASP A 51 3.32 27.28 9.73
C ASP A 51 4.64 27.24 10.52
N ARG A 52 4.64 27.63 11.81
CA ARG A 52 5.85 27.51 12.65
C ARG A 52 6.19 26.05 12.96
N LEU A 53 5.24 25.13 12.78
CA LEU A 53 5.47 23.70 12.90
C LEU A 53 6.05 23.09 11.61
N SER A 54 6.00 23.81 10.49
CA SER A 54 6.50 23.36 9.20
C SER A 54 8.04 23.25 9.23
N GLN A 55 8.56 22.07 8.93
CA GLN A 55 9.98 21.81 8.77
C GLN A 55 10.37 21.78 7.28
N ALA A 56 11.68 21.82 7.01
CA ALA A 56 12.18 21.67 5.64
C ALA A 56 11.74 20.33 5.01
N ALA A 57 11.64 19.27 5.81
CA ALA A 57 11.19 17.95 5.37
C ALA A 57 9.71 17.93 4.95
N ASP A 58 8.85 18.80 5.51
CA ASP A 58 7.42 18.89 5.16
C ASP A 58 7.18 19.52 3.77
N ARG A 59 8.26 20.03 3.15
CA ARG A 59 8.27 20.51 1.77
C ARG A 59 8.63 19.41 0.78
N ASP A 60 9.22 18.31 1.24
CA ASP A 60 9.53 17.17 0.41
C ASP A 60 8.31 16.25 0.31
N LEU A 61 8.10 15.67 -0.86
CA LEU A 61 7.11 14.65 -1.08
C LEU A 61 7.77 13.28 -1.18
N TYR A 62 7.37 12.36 -0.30
CA TYR A 62 7.77 10.96 -0.36
C TYR A 62 6.64 10.12 -0.98
N LEU A 63 6.95 9.52 -2.13
CA LEU A 63 6.05 8.65 -2.90
C LEU A 63 6.58 7.23 -2.92
N LEU A 64 5.68 6.26 -3.09
CA LEU A 64 6.05 4.90 -3.46
C LEU A 64 5.81 4.73 -4.96
N ASN A 65 6.84 4.30 -5.70
CA ASN A 65 6.72 4.02 -7.13
C ASN A 65 5.97 2.69 -7.39
N ALA A 66 5.83 2.29 -8.66
CA ALA A 66 5.19 1.02 -9.05
C ALA A 66 5.84 -0.25 -8.46
N ARG A 67 7.09 -0.18 -8.00
CA ARG A 67 7.81 -1.27 -7.34
C ARG A 67 7.69 -1.21 -5.82
N GLY A 68 7.20 -0.11 -5.26
CA GLY A 68 7.18 0.15 -3.82
C GLY A 68 8.42 0.87 -3.31
N ASP A 69 9.35 1.29 -4.17
CA ASP A 69 10.50 2.04 -3.71
C ASP A 69 10.09 3.46 -3.34
N ALA A 70 10.62 3.99 -2.24
CA ALA A 70 10.43 5.36 -1.84
C ALA A 70 11.22 6.31 -2.75
N VAL A 71 10.53 7.27 -3.36
CA VAL A 71 11.12 8.31 -4.21
C VAL A 71 10.81 9.66 -3.59
N ARG A 72 11.85 10.45 -3.37
CA ARG A 72 11.76 11.81 -2.83
C ARG A 72 11.65 12.81 -3.97
N HIS A 73 10.63 13.66 -3.92
CA HIS A 73 10.48 14.83 -4.79
C HIS A 73 10.64 16.09 -3.94
N PRO A 74 11.72 16.87 -4.14
CA PRO A 74 11.90 18.10 -3.38
C PRO A 74 10.87 19.15 -3.82
N GLY A 75 10.29 19.83 -2.83
CA GLY A 75 9.43 20.99 -3.08
C GLY A 75 10.24 22.26 -3.39
N PRO A 76 9.54 23.40 -3.61
CA PRO A 76 10.16 24.67 -3.96
C PRO A 76 10.97 25.21 -2.78
N ALA A 77 12.17 25.70 -3.07
CA ALA A 77 13.08 26.24 -2.04
C ALA A 77 12.46 27.39 -1.23
N GLN A 78 11.65 28.23 -1.89
CA GLN A 78 10.98 29.39 -1.29
C GLN A 78 9.58 29.07 -0.74
N GLY A 79 9.15 27.80 -0.77
CA GLY A 79 7.81 27.39 -0.33
C GLY A 79 6.67 27.78 -1.27
N ARG A 80 6.97 28.38 -2.43
CA ARG A 80 5.99 28.72 -3.47
C ARG A 80 6.47 28.18 -4.81
N PHE A 81 5.57 27.54 -5.55
CA PHE A 81 5.88 27.09 -6.90
C PHE A 81 5.61 28.22 -7.90
N ARG A 82 6.57 28.47 -8.79
CA ARG A 82 6.30 29.22 -10.02
C ARG A 82 5.47 28.39 -10.98
N GLU A 83 4.80 29.00 -11.96
CA GLU A 83 3.92 28.28 -12.90
C GLU A 83 4.61 27.12 -13.63
N GLY A 84 5.76 27.38 -14.26
CA GLY A 84 6.53 26.34 -14.96
C GLY A 84 7.11 25.28 -14.03
N GLU A 85 7.54 25.68 -12.83
CA GLU A 85 8.07 24.79 -11.80
C GLU A 85 6.98 23.84 -11.27
N ARG A 86 5.78 24.38 -10.99
CA ARG A 86 4.63 23.59 -10.56
C ARG A 86 4.29 22.52 -11.58
N LYS A 87 4.19 22.90 -12.86
CA LYS A 87 3.82 21.97 -13.92
C LYS A 87 4.85 20.83 -14.03
N ALA A 88 6.14 21.17 -14.05
CA ALA A 88 7.21 20.18 -14.11
C ALA A 88 7.22 19.26 -12.87
N PHE A 89 7.00 19.82 -11.68
CA PHE A 89 6.89 19.05 -10.43
C PHE A 89 5.72 18.06 -10.49
N LEU A 90 4.53 18.51 -10.88
CA LEU A 90 3.35 17.64 -10.97
C LEU A 90 3.55 16.54 -12.03
N GLU A 91 4.14 16.84 -13.18
CA GLU A 91 4.46 15.83 -14.20
C GLU A 91 5.43 14.77 -13.62
N ALA A 92 6.51 15.18 -12.96
CA ALA A 92 7.45 14.27 -12.33
C ALA A 92 6.83 13.41 -11.21
N VAL A 93 5.89 13.98 -10.44
CA VAL A 93 5.13 13.24 -9.43
C VAL A 93 4.23 12.20 -10.07
N ILE A 94 3.49 12.57 -11.12
CA ILE A 94 2.59 11.64 -11.82
C ILE A 94 3.34 10.52 -12.52
N ASP A 95 4.48 10.81 -13.14
CA ASP A 95 5.32 9.80 -13.81
C ASP A 95 5.93 8.79 -12.82
N THR A 96 6.07 9.17 -11.56
CA THR A 96 6.58 8.31 -10.49
C THR A 96 5.52 7.35 -9.96
N LEU A 97 4.25 7.79 -9.94
CA LEU A 97 3.16 7.00 -9.40
C LEU A 97 2.93 5.74 -10.24
N PRO A 98 2.50 4.62 -9.62
CA PRO A 98 1.94 3.51 -10.36
C PRO A 98 0.75 4.00 -11.21
N PRO A 99 0.47 3.38 -12.37
CA PRO A 99 -0.66 3.76 -13.21
C PRO A 99 -1.97 3.55 -12.45
N THR A 100 -2.49 4.62 -11.88
CA THR A 100 -3.80 4.72 -11.23
C THR A 100 -4.60 5.83 -11.89
N ARG A 101 -5.93 5.68 -11.91
CA ARG A 101 -6.83 6.61 -12.60
C ARG A 101 -6.96 7.98 -11.90
N HIS A 102 -6.42 8.13 -10.69
CA HIS A 102 -6.73 9.24 -9.79
C HIS A 102 -5.53 10.14 -9.46
N GLY A 103 -4.31 9.77 -9.87
CA GLY A 103 -3.08 10.51 -9.53
C GLY A 103 -3.16 12.00 -9.87
N ARG A 104 -3.58 12.33 -11.10
CA ARG A 104 -3.63 13.71 -11.59
C ARG A 104 -4.65 14.58 -10.84
N ASN A 105 -5.86 14.06 -10.62
CA ASN A 105 -6.91 14.81 -9.92
C ASN A 105 -6.51 15.13 -8.47
N TRP A 106 -5.94 14.14 -7.77
CA TRP A 106 -5.42 14.35 -6.42
C TRP A 106 -4.27 15.34 -6.40
N ALA A 107 -3.39 15.30 -7.41
CA ALA A 107 -2.24 16.19 -7.48
C ALA A 107 -2.70 17.65 -7.66
N GLU A 108 -3.71 17.89 -8.49
CA GLU A 108 -4.30 19.22 -8.65
C GLU A 108 -4.99 19.73 -7.37
N ARG A 109 -5.62 18.84 -6.61
CA ARG A 109 -6.32 19.20 -5.36
C ARG A 109 -5.37 19.46 -4.20
N LEU A 110 -4.38 18.59 -4.01
CA LEU A 110 -3.53 18.52 -2.81
C LEU A 110 -2.28 19.40 -2.86
N PHE A 111 -1.77 19.73 -4.05
CA PHE A 111 -0.61 20.61 -4.17
C PHE A 111 -1.00 22.09 -4.28
N PRO A 112 -0.14 23.00 -3.80
CA PRO A 112 -0.35 24.43 -3.96
C PRO A 112 -0.54 24.82 -5.42
N ARG A 113 -1.37 25.83 -5.67
CA ARG A 113 -1.45 26.54 -6.95
C ARG A 113 -0.19 27.40 -7.14
N SER A 114 0.02 27.89 -8.35
CA SER A 114 1.14 28.78 -8.63
C SER A 114 1.07 30.03 -7.75
N GLU A 115 2.19 30.37 -7.14
CA GLU A 115 2.35 31.46 -6.17
C GLU A 115 1.54 31.31 -4.85
N GLU A 116 0.78 30.23 -4.64
CA GLU A 116 0.05 29.95 -3.39
C GLU A 116 1.05 29.58 -2.28
N SER A 117 0.88 30.15 -1.10
CA SER A 117 1.69 29.80 0.07
C SER A 117 1.34 28.41 0.62
N PRO A 118 2.22 27.76 1.39
CA PRO A 118 1.90 26.48 2.04
C PRO A 118 0.66 26.57 2.94
N GLU A 119 0.55 27.67 3.70
CA GLU A 119 -0.58 27.91 4.61
C GLU A 119 -1.90 28.13 3.85
N GLU A 120 -1.88 28.91 2.77
CA GLU A 120 -3.05 29.12 1.89
C GLU A 120 -3.52 27.81 1.26
N ALA A 121 -2.57 27.00 0.75
CA ALA A 121 -2.86 25.71 0.15
C ALA A 121 -3.43 24.72 1.17
N ALA A 122 -2.83 24.64 2.36
CA ALA A 122 -3.32 23.80 3.45
C ALA A 122 -4.72 24.25 3.91
N GLN A 123 -4.94 25.55 4.08
CA GLN A 123 -6.26 26.07 4.44
C GLN A 123 -7.31 25.72 3.40
N ARG A 124 -7.04 25.96 2.11
CA ARG A 124 -7.95 25.60 1.01
C ARG A 124 -8.28 24.10 1.02
N LEU A 125 -7.27 23.26 1.17
CA LEU A 125 -7.44 21.81 1.23
C LEU A 125 -8.36 21.44 2.41
N TRP A 126 -7.96 21.80 3.62
CA TRP A 126 -8.63 21.31 4.82
C TRP A 126 -10.03 21.88 4.97
N LYS A 127 -10.28 23.12 4.55
CA LYS A 127 -11.66 23.65 4.46
C LYS A 127 -12.56 22.75 3.63
N SER A 128 -12.09 22.31 2.45
CA SER A 128 -12.86 21.40 1.60
C SER A 128 -13.13 20.02 2.22
N VAL A 129 -12.31 19.59 3.18
CA VAL A 129 -12.37 18.25 3.78
C VAL A 129 -13.18 18.24 5.07
N VAL A 130 -12.95 19.19 5.98
CA VAL A 130 -13.51 19.13 7.35
C VAL A 130 -14.66 20.10 7.61
N GLU A 131 -14.78 21.22 6.88
CA GLU A 131 -15.94 22.14 7.05
C GLU A 131 -17.28 21.46 6.76
N PRO A 132 -17.42 20.55 5.76
CA PRO A 132 -18.66 19.77 5.59
C PRO A 132 -19.06 18.95 6.81
N ALA A 133 -18.10 18.60 7.68
CA ALA A 133 -18.33 17.90 8.95
C ALA A 133 -18.57 18.86 10.13
N GLY A 134 -18.68 20.17 9.88
CA GLY A 134 -18.94 21.19 10.91
C GLY A 134 -17.69 21.77 11.58
N TRP A 135 -16.49 21.44 11.11
CA TRP A 135 -15.24 21.99 11.66
C TRP A 135 -14.99 23.42 11.22
N GLN A 136 -14.30 24.18 12.06
CA GLN A 136 -13.71 25.47 11.69
C GLN A 136 -12.24 25.29 11.35
N VAL A 137 -11.76 25.93 10.27
CA VAL A 137 -10.34 25.93 9.91
C VAL A 137 -9.74 27.31 10.16
N ARG A 138 -8.76 27.37 11.07
CA ARG A 138 -8.02 28.59 11.44
C ARG A 138 -6.55 28.45 11.04
N THR A 139 -5.92 29.59 10.78
CA THR A 139 -4.53 29.71 10.35
C THR A 139 -3.78 30.67 11.27
N GLY A 140 -2.45 30.56 11.33
CA GLY A 140 -1.59 31.36 12.19
C GLY A 140 -1.11 30.63 13.44
N PRO A 141 -0.51 31.34 14.42
CA PRO A 141 0.07 30.73 15.60
C PRO A 141 -0.99 30.03 16.47
N ALA A 142 -0.84 28.73 16.68
CA ALA A 142 -1.78 27.97 17.50
C ALA A 142 -1.78 28.45 18.97
N PRO A 143 -2.94 28.48 19.65
CA PRO A 143 -2.98 28.59 21.10
C PRO A 143 -2.25 27.38 21.69
N SER A 144 -1.49 27.59 22.78
CA SER A 144 -0.51 26.66 23.37
C SER A 144 -0.75 25.19 22.98
N PRO A 145 0.19 24.52 22.30
CA PRO A 145 -0.01 23.15 21.86
C PRO A 145 -0.31 22.29 23.09
N GLU A 146 -1.54 21.78 23.22
CA GLU A 146 -1.78 20.64 24.10
C GLU A 146 -0.92 19.52 23.51
N THR A 147 0.21 19.21 24.17
CA THR A 147 1.06 18.06 23.85
C THR A 147 0.18 16.81 23.96
N GLU A 148 -0.38 16.35 22.84
CA GLU A 148 -1.06 15.06 22.80
C GLU A 148 -0.03 13.95 22.96
N THR A 149 -0.26 13.12 23.97
CA THR A 149 0.47 11.90 24.28
C THR A 149 0.34 10.88 23.14
N GLU A 150 1.48 10.32 22.72
CA GLU A 150 1.67 9.33 21.65
C GLU A 150 0.98 7.97 21.85
N ASP A 151 0.07 7.83 22.83
CA ASP A 151 -0.47 6.54 23.28
C ASP A 151 -1.70 6.04 22.52
N ARG A 152 -2.06 6.65 21.38
CA ARG A 152 -3.17 6.14 20.55
C ARG A 152 -2.66 5.10 19.55
N PRO A 153 -3.44 4.03 19.28
CA PRO A 153 -3.05 3.02 18.31
C PRO A 153 -2.82 3.64 16.93
N ASP A 154 -1.98 3.03 16.09
CA ASP A 154 -1.77 3.54 14.74
C ASP A 154 -2.98 3.24 13.85
N ILE A 155 -3.23 4.06 12.83
CA ILE A 155 -4.19 3.72 11.76
C ILE A 155 -3.41 3.20 10.55
N LEU A 156 -3.65 1.95 10.18
CA LEU A 156 -3.12 1.35 8.97
C LEU A 156 -4.15 1.40 7.85
N TRP A 157 -3.77 2.00 6.72
CA TRP A 157 -4.58 2.08 5.52
C TRP A 157 -4.23 0.98 4.51
N LEU A 158 -5.26 0.25 4.07
CA LEU A 158 -5.16 -0.73 2.99
C LEU A 158 -6.08 -0.36 1.82
N GLY A 159 -5.49 -0.28 0.62
CA GLY A 159 -6.23 -0.11 -0.63
C GLY A 159 -6.65 -1.44 -1.27
N PRO A 160 -7.56 -1.42 -2.26
CA PRO A 160 -8.06 -2.63 -2.92
C PRO A 160 -6.95 -3.52 -3.51
N ARG A 161 -5.91 -2.90 -4.10
CA ARG A 161 -4.78 -3.63 -4.67
C ARG A 161 -3.95 -4.35 -3.60
N HIS A 162 -3.87 -3.81 -2.38
CA HIS A 162 -3.16 -4.46 -1.28
C HIS A 162 -3.93 -5.68 -0.79
N LEU A 163 -5.24 -5.53 -0.61
CA LEU A 163 -6.13 -6.62 -0.21
C LEU A 163 -6.12 -7.75 -1.25
N GLN A 164 -6.22 -7.40 -2.55
CA GLN A 164 -6.08 -8.35 -3.64
C GLN A 164 -4.72 -9.04 -3.62
N ALA A 165 -3.61 -8.30 -3.44
CA ALA A 165 -2.27 -8.88 -3.38
C ALA A 165 -2.12 -9.84 -2.19
N MET A 166 -2.64 -9.49 -1.02
CA MET A 166 -2.68 -10.35 0.16
C MET A 166 -3.49 -11.62 -0.11
N GLN A 167 -4.67 -11.50 -0.70
CA GLN A 167 -5.53 -12.63 -1.06
C GLN A 167 -4.87 -13.56 -2.08
N GLU A 168 -4.35 -13.03 -3.19
CA GLU A 168 -3.67 -13.79 -4.25
C GLU A 168 -2.44 -14.54 -3.74
N MET A 169 -1.71 -13.94 -2.78
CA MET A 169 -0.54 -14.56 -2.16
C MET A 169 -0.88 -15.39 -0.91
N ASN A 170 -2.16 -15.41 -0.51
CA ASN A 170 -2.67 -16.01 0.73
C ASN A 170 -1.83 -15.58 1.95
N LEU A 171 -1.64 -14.27 2.10
CA LEU A 171 -0.83 -13.66 3.15
C LEU A 171 -1.72 -13.07 4.25
N PRO A 172 -1.58 -13.53 5.50
CA PRO A 172 -2.23 -12.87 6.63
C PRO A 172 -1.55 -11.54 6.93
N LEU A 173 -2.31 -10.54 7.37
CA LEU A 173 -1.81 -9.19 7.65
C LEU A 173 -0.63 -9.18 8.63
N LYS A 174 -0.70 -10.02 9.67
CA LYS A 174 0.37 -10.18 10.67
C LYS A 174 1.74 -10.49 10.05
N GLN A 175 1.79 -11.27 8.97
CA GLN A 175 3.05 -11.59 8.29
C GLN A 175 3.56 -10.43 7.43
N VAL A 176 2.67 -9.58 6.92
CA VAL A 176 3.03 -8.36 6.20
C VAL A 176 3.59 -7.31 7.17
N LEU A 177 2.93 -7.14 8.32
CA LEU A 177 3.35 -6.22 9.39
C LEU A 177 4.67 -6.62 10.04
N ALA A 178 5.00 -7.92 10.07
CA ALA A 178 6.31 -8.41 10.55
C ALA A 178 7.49 -7.98 9.65
N GLY A 179 7.22 -7.34 8.52
CA GLY A 179 8.21 -6.76 7.63
C GLY A 179 8.74 -7.70 6.56
N GLU A 180 9.44 -7.12 5.59
CA GLU A 180 9.78 -7.78 4.33
C GLU A 180 10.66 -9.02 4.50
N LYS A 181 11.61 -8.99 5.44
CA LYS A 181 12.51 -10.13 5.70
C LYS A 181 11.73 -11.36 6.20
N VAL A 182 10.80 -11.14 7.13
CA VAL A 182 9.95 -12.20 7.68
C VAL A 182 9.00 -12.72 6.60
N LEU A 183 8.37 -11.82 5.86
CA LEU A 183 7.47 -12.18 4.75
C LEU A 183 8.17 -13.01 3.67
N LYS A 184 9.37 -12.60 3.24
CA LYS A 184 10.18 -13.35 2.26
C LYS A 184 10.54 -14.74 2.77
N SER A 185 10.87 -14.87 4.06
CA SER A 185 11.14 -16.17 4.68
C SER A 185 9.89 -17.07 4.68
N PHE A 186 8.74 -16.52 5.06
CA PHE A 186 7.44 -17.20 5.04
C PHE A 186 7.09 -17.71 3.63
N LEU A 187 7.23 -16.85 2.61
CA LEU A 187 6.97 -17.21 1.22
C LEU A 187 7.95 -18.26 0.69
N ARG A 188 9.25 -18.16 1.04
CA ARG A 188 10.26 -19.16 0.67
C ARG A 188 9.94 -20.53 1.26
N LYS A 189 9.53 -20.60 2.54
CA LYS A 189 9.14 -21.86 3.18
C LYS A 189 7.94 -22.52 2.49
N ARG A 190 6.96 -21.72 2.06
CA ARG A 190 5.83 -22.20 1.24
C ARG A 190 6.28 -22.69 -0.13
N GLN A 191 7.19 -21.99 -0.79
CA GLN A 191 7.71 -22.38 -2.10
C GLN A 191 8.65 -23.59 -2.05
N SER A 192 9.35 -23.82 -0.93
CA SER A 192 10.25 -24.96 -0.75
C SER A 192 9.52 -26.30 -0.58
N GLN A 193 8.19 -26.28 -0.39
CA GLN A 193 7.39 -27.47 -0.66
C GLN A 193 7.44 -27.71 -2.18
N SER A 194 8.22 -28.71 -2.61
CA SER A 194 8.50 -28.99 -4.03
C SER A 194 7.25 -28.79 -4.87
N SER A 195 7.32 -27.93 -5.90
CA SER A 195 6.20 -27.76 -6.83
C SER A 195 5.72 -29.14 -7.25
N ARG A 196 4.48 -29.50 -6.89
CA ARG A 196 3.89 -30.81 -7.21
C ARG A 196 4.07 -31.14 -8.70
N ILE A 197 4.05 -30.11 -9.56
CA ILE A 197 4.31 -30.22 -11.00
C ILE A 197 5.76 -30.66 -11.30
N ALA A 198 6.75 -30.12 -10.59
CA ALA A 198 8.14 -30.54 -10.76
C ALA A 198 8.35 -32.00 -10.29
N THR A 199 7.74 -32.38 -9.16
CA THR A 199 7.79 -33.76 -8.65
C THR A 199 7.10 -34.74 -9.58
N LEU A 200 5.89 -34.41 -10.06
CA LEU A 200 5.18 -35.23 -11.04
C LEU A 200 5.91 -35.28 -12.38
N GLY A 201 6.55 -34.19 -12.81
CA GLY A 201 7.37 -34.15 -14.00
C GLY A 201 8.59 -35.07 -13.91
N GLN A 202 9.24 -35.15 -12.75
CA GLN A 202 10.32 -36.11 -12.50
C GLN A 202 9.80 -37.56 -12.47
N ALA A 203 8.67 -37.81 -11.80
CA ALA A 203 8.05 -39.14 -11.76
C ALA A 203 7.64 -39.63 -13.16
N LEU A 204 7.08 -38.74 -13.99
CA LEU A 204 6.72 -39.05 -15.38
C LEU A 204 7.96 -39.47 -16.19
N GLN A 205 9.11 -38.79 -16.01
CA GLN A 205 10.35 -39.17 -16.69
C GLN A 205 10.83 -40.56 -16.29
N GLN A 206 10.74 -40.89 -14.99
CA GLN A 206 11.13 -42.21 -14.51
C GLN A 206 10.22 -43.32 -15.07
N GLN A 207 8.90 -43.07 -15.12
CA GLN A 207 7.94 -44.00 -15.74
C GLN A 207 8.20 -44.16 -17.24
N TRP A 208 8.48 -43.07 -17.94
CA TRP A 208 8.78 -43.07 -19.37
C TRP A 208 10.07 -43.83 -19.71
N GLU A 209 11.17 -43.60 -18.97
CA GLU A 209 12.43 -44.34 -19.19
C GLU A 209 12.28 -45.84 -18.89
N THR A 210 11.48 -46.19 -17.87
CA THR A 210 11.13 -47.60 -17.59
C THR A 210 10.40 -48.23 -18.78
N GLY A 211 9.37 -47.57 -19.31
CA GLY A 211 8.63 -48.04 -20.48
C GLY A 211 9.50 -48.16 -21.74
N LEU A 212 10.39 -47.19 -21.98
CA LEU A 212 11.33 -47.25 -23.10
C LEU A 212 12.34 -48.40 -22.98
N THR A 213 12.74 -48.76 -21.76
CA THR A 213 13.64 -49.89 -21.50
C THR A 213 12.94 -51.23 -21.75
N GLN A 214 11.66 -51.35 -21.35
CA GLN A 214 10.86 -52.53 -21.64
C GLN A 214 10.62 -52.69 -23.16
N LEU A 215 10.30 -51.60 -23.85
CA LEU A 215 10.14 -51.59 -25.30
C LEU A 215 11.44 -51.95 -26.03
N GLU A 216 12.60 -51.50 -25.53
CA GLU A 216 13.90 -51.88 -26.07
C GLU A 216 14.12 -53.39 -26.02
N ALA A 217 13.80 -54.01 -24.87
CA ALA A 217 13.93 -55.45 -24.70
C ALA A 217 13.03 -56.23 -25.67
N ALA A 218 11.77 -55.81 -25.85
CA ALA A 218 10.84 -56.43 -26.79
C ALA A 218 11.31 -56.30 -28.25
N ILE A 219 11.76 -55.11 -28.66
CA ILE A 219 12.27 -54.88 -30.03
C ILE A 219 13.48 -55.77 -30.33
N ARG A 220 14.39 -55.95 -29.37
CA ARG A 220 15.56 -56.83 -29.55
C ARG A 220 15.19 -58.30 -29.71
N GLN A 221 14.06 -58.72 -29.14
CA GLN A 221 13.58 -60.10 -29.22
C GLN A 221 12.76 -60.36 -30.48
N ASP A 222 11.88 -59.43 -30.86
CA ASP A 222 10.92 -59.63 -31.95
C ASP A 222 11.48 -59.22 -33.33
N ASP A 223 11.92 -57.96 -33.47
CA ASP A 223 12.46 -57.45 -34.74
C ASP A 223 13.47 -56.30 -34.50
N PRO A 224 14.78 -56.61 -34.55
CA PRO A 224 15.84 -55.62 -34.36
C PRO A 224 15.85 -54.47 -35.37
N ALA A 225 15.17 -54.58 -36.52
CA ALA A 225 15.11 -53.51 -37.52
C ALA A 225 14.46 -52.22 -36.97
N PHE A 226 13.60 -52.33 -35.96
CA PHE A 226 12.96 -51.16 -35.31
C PHE A 226 13.88 -50.39 -34.36
N MET A 227 15.10 -50.87 -34.06
CA MET A 227 16.03 -50.20 -33.13
C MET A 227 16.33 -48.75 -33.52
N GLY A 228 16.41 -48.46 -34.82
CA GLY A 228 16.62 -47.10 -35.31
C GLY A 228 15.45 -46.15 -34.98
N ALA A 229 14.21 -46.62 -35.09
CA ALA A 229 13.02 -45.86 -34.73
C ALA A 229 12.90 -45.65 -33.21
N TRP A 230 13.22 -46.68 -32.43
CA TRP A 230 13.25 -46.60 -30.97
C TRP A 230 14.28 -45.58 -30.45
N MET A 231 15.50 -45.58 -31.00
CA MET A 231 16.54 -44.60 -30.62
C MET A 231 16.09 -43.16 -30.87
N ARG A 232 15.36 -42.91 -31.96
CA ARG A 232 14.77 -41.59 -32.25
C ARG A 232 13.69 -41.24 -31.23
N LEU A 233 12.73 -42.14 -30.97
CA LEU A 233 11.68 -41.96 -29.97
C LEU A 233 12.25 -41.61 -28.58
N ARG A 234 13.27 -42.35 -28.13
CA ARG A 234 13.94 -42.09 -26.85
C ARG A 234 14.59 -40.72 -26.80
N ARG A 235 15.29 -40.32 -27.87
CA ARG A 235 15.94 -39.00 -27.97
C ARG A 235 14.92 -37.88 -27.95
N ASP A 236 13.85 -38.00 -28.73
CA ASP A 236 12.81 -36.97 -28.84
C ASP A 236 12.01 -36.85 -27.53
N GLY A 237 11.70 -37.96 -26.87
CA GLY A 237 11.06 -37.97 -25.55
C GLY A 237 11.91 -37.26 -24.49
N ARG A 238 13.21 -37.57 -24.40
CA ARG A 238 14.15 -36.87 -23.49
C ARG A 238 14.24 -35.38 -23.78
N LYS A 239 14.29 -35.00 -25.07
CA LYS A 239 14.34 -33.61 -25.50
C LYS A 239 13.06 -32.87 -25.10
N ALA A 240 11.89 -33.46 -25.32
CA ALA A 240 10.60 -32.88 -24.96
C ALA A 240 10.46 -32.72 -23.43
N HIS A 241 10.83 -33.75 -22.65
CA HIS A 241 10.82 -33.66 -21.19
C HIS A 241 11.76 -32.58 -20.66
N LYS A 242 13.00 -32.52 -21.17
CA LYS A 242 13.97 -31.49 -20.79
C LYS A 242 13.46 -30.09 -21.09
N GLU A 243 12.82 -29.88 -22.24
CA GLU A 243 12.21 -28.59 -22.59
C GLU A 243 11.03 -28.25 -21.68
N PHE A 244 10.17 -29.21 -21.36
CA PHE A 244 9.09 -29.04 -20.38
C PHE A 244 9.64 -28.62 -19.01
N MET A 245 10.61 -29.36 -18.46
CA MET A 245 11.21 -29.04 -17.16
C MET A 245 11.89 -27.67 -17.17
N ARG A 246 12.58 -27.32 -18.27
CA ARG A 246 13.17 -25.97 -18.44
C ARG A 246 12.10 -24.87 -18.38
N ARG A 247 10.92 -25.10 -18.97
CA ARG A 247 9.79 -24.15 -18.89
C ARG A 247 9.19 -24.11 -17.50
N VAL A 248 9.06 -25.24 -16.81
CA VAL A 248 8.63 -25.30 -15.41
C VAL A 248 9.58 -24.48 -14.54
N ASP A 249 10.88 -24.71 -14.64
CA ASP A 249 11.90 -23.96 -13.88
C ASP A 249 11.86 -22.46 -14.18
N ARG A 250 11.75 -22.08 -15.47
CA ARG A 250 11.60 -20.69 -15.87
C ARG A 250 10.34 -20.06 -15.27
N ASN A 251 9.22 -20.76 -15.31
CA ASN A 251 7.96 -20.29 -14.72
C ASN A 251 8.05 -20.16 -13.20
N LEU A 252 8.69 -21.10 -12.51
CA LEU A 252 8.92 -21.02 -11.06
C LEU A 252 9.80 -19.81 -10.71
N ARG A 253 10.89 -19.58 -11.46
CA ARG A 253 11.76 -18.40 -11.29
C ARG A 253 11.00 -17.09 -11.56
N ASN A 254 10.27 -17.01 -12.67
CA ASN A 254 9.50 -15.82 -13.02
C ASN A 254 8.42 -15.52 -11.98
N ARG A 255 7.69 -16.55 -11.52
CA ARG A 255 6.71 -16.43 -10.44
C ARG A 255 7.36 -15.93 -9.16
N SER A 256 8.55 -16.44 -8.81
CA SER A 256 9.28 -15.97 -7.63
C SER A 256 9.71 -14.49 -7.74
N GLY A 257 10.08 -14.03 -8.94
CA GLY A 257 10.41 -12.63 -9.19
C GLY A 257 9.20 -11.70 -9.09
N ILE A 258 8.09 -12.06 -9.75
CA ILE A 258 6.83 -11.29 -9.70
C ILE A 258 6.29 -11.26 -8.27
N GLN A 259 6.27 -12.40 -7.59
CA GLN A 259 5.85 -12.50 -6.20
C GLN A 259 6.79 -11.72 -5.28
N GLY A 260 8.09 -11.74 -5.53
CA GLY A 260 9.09 -10.96 -4.81
C GLY A 260 8.81 -9.46 -4.90
N ALA A 261 8.62 -8.93 -6.12
CA ALA A 261 8.29 -7.54 -6.34
C ALA A 261 6.95 -7.15 -5.69
N ARG A 262 5.90 -7.97 -5.85
CA ARG A 262 4.60 -7.74 -5.22
C ARG A 262 4.67 -7.76 -3.69
N SER A 263 5.43 -8.69 -3.12
CA SER A 263 5.63 -8.78 -1.67
C SER A 263 6.41 -7.58 -1.12
N HIS A 264 7.41 -7.11 -1.86
CA HIS A 264 8.15 -5.90 -1.52
C HIS A 264 7.24 -4.68 -1.55
N ALA A 265 6.51 -4.47 -2.65
CA ALA A 265 5.57 -3.35 -2.78
C ALA A 265 4.51 -3.35 -1.67
N LEU A 266 3.95 -4.52 -1.33
CA LEU A 266 3.00 -4.66 -0.23
C LEU A 266 3.62 -4.32 1.13
N CYS A 267 4.84 -4.78 1.41
CA CYS A 267 5.55 -4.43 2.64
C CYS A 267 5.86 -2.94 2.71
N GLN A 268 6.30 -2.32 1.62
CA GLN A 268 6.59 -0.88 1.62
C GLN A 268 5.32 -0.04 1.75
N ALA A 269 4.17 -0.52 1.28
CA ALA A 269 2.90 0.16 1.50
C ALA A 269 2.45 0.13 2.97
N VAL A 270 2.74 -0.95 3.69
CA VAL A 270 2.30 -1.16 5.09
C VAL A 270 3.33 -0.67 6.11
N LEU A 271 4.60 -0.93 5.86
CA LEU A 271 5.73 -0.62 6.73
C LEU A 271 6.89 -0.05 5.88
N PRO A 272 6.70 1.16 5.30
CA PRO A 272 7.68 1.79 4.43
C PRO A 272 9.01 1.98 5.14
N GLN A 273 10.08 1.41 4.57
CA GLN A 273 11.43 1.43 5.12
C GLN A 273 11.53 0.96 6.60
N GLY A 274 10.58 0.17 7.08
CA GLY A 274 10.54 -0.26 8.49
C GLY A 274 9.90 0.75 9.45
N HIS A 275 9.37 1.87 8.95
CA HIS A 275 8.66 2.87 9.73
C HIS A 275 7.14 2.67 9.70
N ARG A 276 6.44 3.24 10.68
CA ARG A 276 4.98 3.31 10.73
C ARG A 276 4.46 4.03 9.48
N GLN A 277 3.40 3.50 8.87
CA GLN A 277 2.83 4.03 7.64
C GLN A 277 2.49 5.53 7.75
N GLN A 278 1.87 5.93 8.86
CA GLN A 278 1.36 7.29 9.06
C GLN A 278 2.47 8.35 9.22
N ASP A 279 3.67 7.93 9.63
CA ASP A 279 4.81 8.83 9.88
C ASP A 279 5.72 8.97 8.65
N PHE A 280 5.60 8.08 7.67
CA PHE A 280 6.46 8.07 6.49
C PHE A 280 5.73 8.41 5.19
N LEU A 281 4.45 8.05 5.07
CA LEU A 281 3.67 8.31 3.87
C LEU A 281 2.94 9.64 3.96
N SER A 282 2.93 10.37 2.85
CA SER A 282 2.11 11.57 2.68
C SER A 282 0.63 11.22 2.49
N LEU A 283 -0.24 12.18 2.80
CA LEU A 283 -1.67 12.07 2.49
C LEU A 283 -1.90 11.87 0.98
N PHE A 284 -1.10 12.53 0.15
CA PHE A 284 -1.12 12.32 -1.30
C PHE A 284 -0.82 10.87 -1.70
N THR A 285 0.15 10.21 -1.07
CA THR A 285 0.43 8.79 -1.33
C THR A 285 -0.77 7.92 -0.95
N ALA A 286 -1.42 8.19 0.19
CA ALA A 286 -2.62 7.46 0.59
C ALA A 286 -3.79 7.68 -0.39
N ALA A 287 -4.03 8.91 -0.82
CA ALA A 287 -5.09 9.25 -1.76
C ALA A 287 -4.90 8.57 -3.14
N THR A 288 -3.65 8.55 -3.64
CA THR A 288 -3.35 8.05 -4.98
C THR A 288 -3.11 6.55 -5.07
N LEU A 289 -2.46 5.96 -4.06
CA LEU A 289 -2.13 4.52 -4.06
C LEU A 289 -3.20 3.70 -3.37
N PHE A 290 -3.72 4.19 -2.24
CA PHE A 290 -4.65 3.42 -1.44
C PHE A 290 -6.08 3.69 -1.88
N GLY A 291 -6.31 4.77 -2.63
CA GLY A 291 -7.64 5.20 -3.04
C GLY A 291 -8.40 5.86 -1.89
N LEU A 292 -7.68 6.50 -0.97
CA LEU A 292 -8.27 7.26 0.12
C LEU A 292 -9.01 8.46 -0.47
N ASP A 293 -10.32 8.53 -0.21
CA ASP A 293 -11.17 9.60 -0.70
C ASP A 293 -11.47 10.60 0.41
N LEU A 294 -10.84 11.78 0.36
CA LEU A 294 -10.98 12.80 1.38
C LEU A 294 -12.43 13.28 1.58
N ASP A 295 -13.28 13.16 0.55
CA ASP A 295 -14.69 13.55 0.65
C ASP A 295 -15.50 12.58 1.53
N ARG A 296 -14.92 11.41 1.87
CA ARG A 296 -15.50 10.41 2.77
C ARG A 296 -15.00 10.54 4.22
N PHE A 297 -14.45 11.69 4.59
CA PHE A 297 -13.90 11.96 5.93
C PHE A 297 -14.81 11.48 7.08
N VAL A 298 -16.10 11.87 7.07
CA VAL A 298 -17.05 11.47 8.11
C VAL A 298 -17.29 9.96 8.13
N ALA A 299 -17.47 9.33 6.96
CA ALA A 299 -17.69 7.89 6.85
C ALA A 299 -16.48 7.08 7.34
N TYR A 300 -15.26 7.56 7.12
CA TYR A 300 -14.05 6.95 7.68
C TYR A 300 -14.00 7.09 9.20
N ALA A 301 -14.40 8.24 9.75
CA ALA A 301 -14.46 8.43 11.21
C ALA A 301 -15.53 7.55 11.87
N GLU A 302 -16.71 7.41 11.25
CA GLU A 302 -17.75 6.45 11.69
C GLU A 302 -17.23 5.01 11.68
N THR A 303 -16.49 4.62 10.64
CA THR A 303 -15.89 3.29 10.56
C THR A 303 -14.86 3.11 11.67
N LEU A 304 -13.96 4.08 11.87
CA LEU A 304 -12.91 4.04 12.87
C LEU A 304 -13.46 3.90 14.29
N LYS A 305 -14.53 4.63 14.62
CA LYS A 305 -15.21 4.54 15.92
C LYS A 305 -15.68 3.11 16.24
N ASN A 306 -16.12 2.38 15.21
CA ASN A 306 -16.64 1.02 15.36
C ASN A 306 -15.56 -0.07 15.26
N LEU A 307 -14.29 0.29 15.02
CA LEU A 307 -13.20 -0.67 14.97
C LEU A 307 -12.77 -1.06 16.39
N PRO A 308 -12.42 -2.34 16.62
CA PRO A 308 -11.81 -2.76 17.88
C PRO A 308 -10.51 -1.97 18.14
N SER A 309 -10.19 -1.75 19.41
CA SER A 309 -9.04 -0.96 19.89
C SER A 309 -7.67 -1.63 19.66
N GLY A 310 -7.53 -2.48 18.65
CA GLY A 310 -6.29 -3.14 18.30
C GLY A 310 -5.23 -2.17 17.77
N ASP A 311 -3.96 -2.55 17.86
CA ASP A 311 -2.83 -1.77 17.34
C ASP A 311 -2.07 -2.58 16.27
N PRO A 312 -2.06 -2.16 14.99
CA PRO A 312 -2.76 -1.00 14.44
C PRO A 312 -4.26 -1.25 14.19
N GLN A 313 -5.06 -0.19 14.21
CA GLN A 313 -6.44 -0.19 13.70
C GLN A 313 -6.41 -0.15 12.17
N VAL A 314 -7.03 -1.14 11.51
CA VAL A 314 -6.95 -1.31 10.06
C VAL A 314 -8.16 -0.70 9.37
N LEU A 315 -7.94 0.34 8.56
CA LEU A 315 -8.97 0.95 7.71
C LEU A 315 -8.75 0.58 6.24
N CYS A 316 -9.84 0.15 5.60
CA CYS A 316 -9.87 -0.14 4.17
C CYS A 316 -10.55 1.02 3.43
N THR A 317 -9.96 1.49 2.33
CA THR A 317 -10.50 2.62 1.56
C THR A 317 -11.79 2.26 0.80
N ASN A 318 -12.00 0.97 0.53
CA ASN A 318 -13.27 0.46 0.02
C ASN A 318 -14.17 0.10 1.21
N LEU A 319 -15.06 1.03 1.59
CA LEU A 319 -15.99 0.88 2.73
C LEU A 319 -17.09 -0.19 2.54
N SER A 320 -17.05 -1.00 1.47
CA SER A 320 -17.87 -2.21 1.38
C SER A 320 -17.23 -3.32 2.22
N SER A 321 -17.47 -3.27 3.53
CA SER A 321 -16.88 -4.12 4.57
C SER A 321 -17.27 -5.61 4.51
N GLU A 322 -18.10 -6.05 3.57
CA GLU A 322 -18.57 -7.45 3.53
C GLU A 322 -17.52 -8.47 3.06
N GLN A 323 -16.41 -8.06 2.43
CA GLN A 323 -15.50 -9.00 1.76
C GLN A 323 -14.19 -9.33 2.49
N TYR A 324 -13.86 -8.61 3.57
CA TYR A 324 -12.58 -8.81 4.25
C TYR A 324 -12.77 -8.90 5.76
N LYS A 325 -13.37 -10.00 6.22
CA LYS A 325 -13.06 -10.49 7.57
C LYS A 325 -11.58 -10.85 7.57
N LEU A 326 -10.75 -9.90 7.99
CA LEU A 326 -9.36 -10.17 8.35
C LEU A 326 -9.43 -11.06 9.58
N GLU A 327 -9.50 -12.38 9.36
CA GLU A 327 -9.50 -13.36 10.44
C GLU A 327 -8.20 -13.20 11.26
N ASP A 328 -8.41 -12.96 12.55
CA ASP A 328 -7.48 -12.87 13.69
C ASP A 328 -6.29 -11.91 13.58
N SER A 329 -6.52 -10.66 14.03
CA SER A 329 -5.54 -9.76 14.64
C SER A 329 -4.98 -10.33 15.95
#